data_AF-A0A9P8EVP9-F1
#
_entry.id   AF-A0A9P8EVP9-F1
#
_cell.length_a   1.000
_cell.length_b   1.000
_cell.length_c   1.000
_cell.angle_alpha   90.00
_cell.angle_beta   90.00
_cell.angle_gamma   90.00
#
_symmetry.space_group_name_H-M   'P 1'
#
loop_
_entity.id
_entity.type
_entity.pdbx_description
1 polymer ?
#
loop_
_entity_poly.entity_id
_entity_poly.type
_entity_poly.pdbx_seq_one_letter_code
_entity_poly.pdbx_strand_id
1 'polypeptide(L)'
;MSIRKPPIIDFGSWRKGSLSGRRTVTTQLDLALRKHGCFYLDNHGVERSELDTCFKLSRELFTHPAKKDLPRTSIESTSGYSTNEKVRGARTEKENFDFDNAVYEPDPDRWPLQEILPNSRPILKEFYQDGTSGLEVSDRSEGSMTNKSIEQLTFSPVDPNPNLIFVNTGYLLERWTDGQWKGVRHRVCESIKRPEGDTESESCVKPWERYSIAFFAAFDPDTIIQSQGKAVLNVGNYLTQKRALMYSE
;
A
#
# COMPACT_ATOMS: atom_id res chain seq x y z
N MET A 1 2.56 -16.04 17.10
CA MET A 1 1.71 -15.22 18.00
C MET A 1 0.96 -14.26 17.09
N SER A 2 -0.38 -14.24 17.13
CA SER A 2 -1.18 -13.31 16.32
C SER A 2 -0.66 -11.87 16.49
N ILE A 3 -0.49 -11.13 15.39
CA ILE A 3 -0.13 -9.71 15.47
C ILE A 3 -1.20 -9.03 16.33
N ARG A 4 -0.77 -8.40 17.44
CA ARG A 4 -1.63 -7.50 18.20
C ARG A 4 -2.05 -6.36 17.27
N LYS A 5 -3.34 -5.99 17.29
CA LYS A 5 -3.93 -4.92 16.46
C LYS A 5 -2.93 -3.77 16.24
N PRO A 6 -2.70 -3.33 14.98
CA PRO A 6 -1.78 -2.22 14.72
C PRO A 6 -2.14 -1.00 15.58
N PRO A 7 -1.15 -0.35 16.22
CA PRO A 7 -1.43 0.81 17.06
C PRO A 7 -1.91 1.99 16.20
N ILE A 8 -2.77 2.83 16.78
CA ILE A 8 -3.15 4.12 16.18
C ILE A 8 -2.23 5.19 16.76
N ILE A 9 -1.62 6.00 15.90
CA ILE A 9 -0.70 7.07 16.26
C ILE A 9 -1.28 8.40 15.81
N ASP A 10 -1.52 9.30 16.77
CA ASP A 10 -1.96 10.66 16.50
C ASP A 10 -0.79 11.52 15.99
N PHE A 11 -0.81 11.83 14.70
CA PHE A 11 0.22 12.63 14.04
C PHE A 11 0.01 14.15 14.20
N GLY A 12 -1.12 14.58 14.77
CA GLY A 12 -1.44 15.99 14.99
C GLY A 12 -0.38 16.68 15.85
N SER A 13 0.08 15.99 16.90
CA SER A 13 1.16 16.47 17.79
C SER A 13 2.52 16.59 17.10
N TRP A 14 2.76 15.85 16.00
CA TRP A 14 3.96 16.04 15.19
C TRP A 14 3.84 17.27 14.30
N ARG A 15 2.71 17.42 13.60
CA ARG A 15 2.48 18.53 12.66
C ARG A 15 2.40 19.89 13.35
N LYS A 16 1.63 19.97 14.44
CA LYS A 16 1.25 21.23 15.11
C LYS A 16 1.85 21.38 16.52
N GLY A 17 2.53 20.37 17.04
CA GLY A 17 2.99 20.35 18.43
C GLY A 17 4.39 20.89 18.67
N SER A 18 4.77 20.93 19.94
CA SER A 18 6.09 21.33 20.42
C SER A 18 7.17 20.29 20.10
N LEU A 19 8.45 20.62 20.33
CA LEU A 19 9.55 19.65 20.25
C LEU A 19 9.30 18.40 21.10
N SER A 20 8.67 18.56 22.27
CA SER A 20 8.29 17.43 23.12
C SER A 20 7.21 16.56 22.48
N GLY A 21 6.18 17.18 21.89
CA GLY A 21 5.13 16.46 21.17
C GLY A 21 5.69 15.68 19.98
N ARG A 22 6.59 16.31 19.21
CA ARG A 22 7.29 15.65 18.10
C ARG A 22 8.10 14.45 18.55
N ARG A 23 8.87 14.58 19.65
CA ARG A 23 9.63 13.47 20.23
C ARG A 23 8.73 12.31 20.64
N THR A 24 7.63 12.59 21.33
CA THR A 24 6.66 11.57 21.72
C THR A 24 6.13 10.80 20.52
N VAL A 25 5.73 11.49 19.44
CA VAL A 25 5.24 10.84 18.22
C VAL A 25 6.34 9.99 17.57
N THR A 26 7.58 10.49 17.45
CA THR A 26 8.69 9.69 16.89
C THR A 26 8.99 8.44 17.71
N THR A 27 8.90 8.51 19.03
CA THR A 27 9.07 7.33 19.89
C THR A 27 7.95 6.30 19.65
N GLN A 28 6.71 6.76 19.47
CA GLN A 28 5.60 5.86 19.16
C GLN A 28 5.76 5.20 17.78
N LEU A 29 6.18 5.97 16.77
CA LEU A 29 6.46 5.45 15.42
C LEU A 29 7.57 4.40 15.46
N ASP A 30 8.71 4.71 16.09
CA ASP A 30 9.83 3.76 16.20
C ASP A 30 9.41 2.47 16.93
N LEU A 31 8.68 2.58 18.05
CA LEU A 31 8.16 1.43 18.77
C LEU A 31 7.18 0.60 17.94
N ALA A 32 6.29 1.23 17.18
CA ALA A 32 5.35 0.54 16.31
C ALA A 32 6.08 -0.21 15.18
N LEU A 33 7.07 0.41 14.57
CA LEU A 33 7.88 -0.20 13.51
C LEU A 33 8.75 -1.35 14.01
N ARG A 34 9.35 -1.23 15.20
CA ARG A 34 10.12 -2.32 15.83
C ARG A 34 9.25 -3.49 16.24
N LYS A 35 8.05 -3.23 16.77
CA LYS A 35 7.19 -4.28 17.34
C LYS A 35 6.29 -4.94 16.29
N HIS A 36 5.61 -4.12 15.49
CA HIS A 36 4.54 -4.54 14.59
C HIS A 36 4.92 -4.40 13.11
N GLY A 37 5.85 -3.49 12.78
CA GLY A 37 6.20 -3.16 11.39
C GLY A 37 5.14 -2.36 10.63
N CYS A 38 4.01 -2.07 11.29
CA CYS A 38 2.88 -1.32 10.78
C CYS A 38 2.14 -0.59 11.91
N PHE A 39 1.34 0.41 11.53
CA PHE A 39 0.48 1.20 12.41
C PHE A 39 -0.60 1.92 11.59
N TYR A 40 -1.61 2.45 12.27
CA TYR A 40 -2.50 3.46 11.70
C TYR A 40 -2.01 4.86 12.09
N LEU A 41 -2.11 5.78 11.14
CA LEU A 41 -1.85 7.19 11.35
C LEU A 41 -3.18 7.95 11.39
N ASP A 42 -3.40 8.67 12.48
CA ASP A 42 -4.53 9.57 12.68
C ASP A 42 -4.05 11.03 12.60
N ASN A 43 -4.95 11.98 12.36
CA ASN A 43 -4.64 13.42 12.22
C ASN A 43 -3.46 13.70 11.26
N HIS A 44 -3.33 12.85 10.24
CA HIS A 44 -2.27 12.88 9.23
C HIS A 44 -2.27 14.18 8.42
N GLY A 45 -3.42 14.87 8.38
CA GLY A 45 -3.52 16.23 7.84
C GLY A 45 -3.99 16.31 6.40
N VAL A 46 -4.54 15.20 5.90
CA VAL A 46 -5.13 15.11 4.57
C VAL A 46 -6.62 15.26 4.77
N GLU A 47 -7.22 16.15 4.00
CA GLU A 47 -8.61 16.52 4.22
C GLU A 47 -9.53 15.40 3.74
N ARG A 48 -10.61 15.16 4.48
CA ARG A 48 -11.58 14.10 4.14
C ARG A 48 -12.12 14.24 2.70
N SER A 49 -12.33 15.48 2.26
CA SER A 49 -12.78 15.80 0.91
C SER A 49 -11.78 15.39 -0.18
N GLU A 50 -10.48 15.44 0.09
CA GLU A 50 -9.45 14.98 -0.84
C GLU A 50 -9.53 13.45 -1.00
N LEU A 51 -9.76 12.74 0.11
CA LEU A 51 -9.91 11.27 0.11
C LEU A 51 -11.16 10.83 -0.64
N ASP A 52 -12.28 11.49 -0.37
CA ASP A 52 -13.54 11.21 -1.02
C ASP A 52 -13.43 11.45 -2.53
N THR A 53 -12.70 12.50 -2.93
CA THR A 53 -12.39 12.79 -4.33
C THR A 53 -11.51 11.70 -4.95
N CYS A 54 -10.43 11.29 -4.29
CA CYS A 54 -9.58 10.17 -4.71
C CYS A 54 -10.38 8.89 -5.00
N PHE A 55 -11.23 8.47 -4.05
CA PHE A 55 -12.04 7.26 -4.22
C PHE A 55 -13.12 7.41 -5.27
N LYS A 56 -13.74 8.59 -5.40
CA LYS A 56 -14.67 8.87 -6.48
C LYS A 56 -13.99 8.70 -7.85
N LEU A 57 -12.85 9.35 -8.04
CA LEU A 57 -12.07 9.27 -9.28
C LEU A 57 -11.60 7.84 -9.56
N SER A 58 -11.20 7.09 -8.53
CA SER A 58 -10.82 5.68 -8.66
C SER A 58 -11.99 4.82 -9.16
N ARG A 59 -13.21 5.00 -8.61
CA ARG A 59 -14.42 4.31 -9.09
C ARG A 59 -14.76 4.69 -10.53
N GLU A 60 -14.68 5.97 -10.86
CA GLU A 60 -14.92 6.45 -12.24
C GLU A 60 -13.91 5.82 -13.22
N LEU A 61 -12.63 5.78 -12.88
CA LEU A 61 -11.58 5.14 -13.69
C LEU A 61 -11.88 3.66 -13.93
N PHE A 62 -12.14 2.88 -12.87
CA PHE A 62 -12.33 1.43 -12.98
C PHE A 62 -13.69 1.04 -13.56
N THR A 63 -14.69 1.93 -13.58
CA THR A 63 -15.95 1.70 -14.30
C THR A 63 -15.86 2.12 -15.77
N HIS A 64 -14.93 3.01 -16.14
CA HIS A 64 -14.79 3.47 -17.51
C HIS A 64 -14.25 2.37 -18.45
N PRO A 65 -14.82 2.18 -19.65
CA PRO A 65 -14.34 1.17 -20.61
C PRO A 65 -12.96 1.51 -21.18
N ALA A 66 -12.68 2.79 -21.43
CA ALA A 66 -11.42 3.25 -22.03
C ALA A 66 -10.18 3.05 -21.14
N LYS A 67 -10.32 2.62 -19.88
CA LYS A 67 -9.17 2.26 -19.04
C LYS A 67 -8.28 1.18 -19.70
N LYS A 68 -8.89 0.32 -20.52
CA LYS A 68 -8.18 -0.74 -21.26
C LYS A 68 -7.28 -0.20 -22.36
N ASP A 69 -7.57 1.00 -22.86
CA ASP A 69 -6.77 1.69 -23.87
C ASP A 69 -5.55 2.40 -23.25
N LEU A 70 -5.43 2.33 -21.92
CA LEU A 70 -4.33 2.88 -21.14
C LEU A 70 -3.48 1.78 -20.48
N PRO A 71 -3.04 0.76 -21.24
CA PRO A 71 -2.30 -0.35 -20.65
C PRO A 71 -0.96 0.14 -20.12
N ARG A 72 -0.47 -0.53 -19.09
CA ARG A 72 0.90 -0.34 -18.64
C ARG A 72 1.89 -0.63 -19.79
N THR A 73 2.83 0.28 -20.01
CA THR A 73 3.66 0.30 -21.22
C THR A 73 5.00 -0.40 -21.09
N SER A 74 5.60 -0.46 -19.89
CA SER A 74 6.88 -1.16 -19.70
C SER A 74 7.12 -1.63 -18.26
N ILE A 75 8.26 -2.27 -18.03
CA ILE A 75 8.71 -2.69 -16.69
C ILE A 75 9.41 -1.55 -15.93
N GLU A 76 10.03 -0.64 -16.69
CA GLU A 76 10.69 0.56 -16.20
C GLU A 76 9.68 1.64 -15.80
N SER A 77 8.57 1.76 -16.53
CA SER A 77 7.46 2.68 -16.25
C SER A 77 6.24 1.91 -15.77
N THR A 78 5.94 1.98 -14.48
CA THR A 78 4.77 1.25 -13.94
C THR A 78 3.44 1.89 -14.28
N SER A 79 3.39 3.12 -14.81
CA SER A 79 2.13 3.82 -15.08
C SER A 79 1.21 3.07 -16.04
N GLY A 80 -0.07 2.95 -15.69
CA GLY A 80 -1.12 2.40 -16.55
C GLY A 80 -1.95 1.28 -15.91
N TYR A 81 -2.96 0.85 -16.65
CA TYR A 81 -3.92 -0.18 -16.28
C TYR A 81 -3.33 -1.60 -16.40
N SER A 82 -3.65 -2.48 -15.45
CA SER A 82 -3.29 -3.91 -15.51
C SER A 82 -4.26 -4.80 -14.72
N THR A 83 -4.42 -6.04 -15.20
CA THR A 83 -5.13 -7.15 -14.53
C THR A 83 -4.25 -8.40 -14.38
N ASN A 84 -2.99 -8.33 -14.81
CA ASN A 84 -2.15 -9.50 -15.04
C ASN A 84 -1.11 -9.72 -13.93
N GLU A 85 -1.29 -9.07 -12.78
CA GLU A 85 -0.35 -9.19 -11.67
C GLU A 85 -0.35 -10.62 -11.11
N LYS A 86 0.84 -11.22 -11.05
CA LYS A 86 1.06 -12.52 -10.41
C LYS A 86 1.86 -12.30 -9.13
N VAL A 87 1.28 -12.68 -7.99
CA VAL A 87 1.99 -12.68 -6.72
C VAL A 87 2.39 -14.12 -6.41
N ARG A 88 3.71 -14.39 -6.45
CA ARG A 88 4.28 -15.72 -6.17
C ARG A 88 3.71 -16.82 -7.09
N GLY A 89 3.47 -16.47 -8.36
CA GLY A 89 2.95 -17.40 -9.37
C GLY A 89 1.43 -17.57 -9.36
N ALA A 90 0.71 -17.02 -8.39
CA ALA A 90 -0.75 -17.01 -8.36
C ALA A 90 -1.29 -15.71 -8.97
N ARG A 91 -2.32 -15.83 -9.82
CA ARG A 91 -3.07 -14.69 -10.34
C ARG A 91 -3.90 -14.07 -9.21
N THR A 92 -3.93 -12.74 -9.15
CA THR A 92 -4.77 -12.01 -8.21
C THR A 92 -6.10 -11.63 -8.85
N GLU A 93 -7.21 -11.78 -8.11
CA GLU A 93 -8.53 -11.27 -8.50
C GLU A 93 -8.64 -9.77 -8.22
N LYS A 94 -7.88 -8.96 -8.97
CA LYS A 94 -7.91 -7.50 -8.92
C LYS A 94 -7.58 -6.89 -10.27
N GLU A 95 -8.00 -5.65 -10.44
CA GLU A 95 -7.47 -4.72 -11.43
C GLU A 95 -6.72 -3.58 -10.70
N ASN A 96 -5.74 -2.98 -11.36
CA ASN A 96 -4.99 -1.84 -10.83
C ASN A 96 -4.73 -0.80 -11.93
N PHE A 97 -4.45 0.42 -11.49
CA PHE A 97 -3.90 1.49 -12.32
C PHE A 97 -2.80 2.14 -11.51
N ASP A 98 -1.57 2.01 -11.97
CA ASP A 98 -0.40 2.54 -11.28
C ASP A 98 -0.08 3.95 -11.81
N PHE A 99 0.47 4.79 -10.94
CA PHE A 99 1.04 6.09 -11.28
C PHE A 99 2.51 6.08 -10.86
N ASP A 100 3.41 5.98 -11.83
CA ASP A 100 4.84 6.11 -11.55
C ASP A 100 5.22 7.59 -11.43
N ASN A 101 6.17 7.86 -10.54
CA ASN A 101 6.81 9.16 -10.43
C ASN A 101 7.95 9.20 -11.45
N ALA A 102 7.62 9.15 -12.74
CA ALA A 102 8.59 9.38 -13.78
C ALA A 102 9.15 10.80 -13.59
N VAL A 103 10.39 10.88 -13.12
CA VAL A 103 11.26 12.05 -13.03
C VAL A 103 10.64 13.34 -13.60
N TYR A 104 10.20 14.21 -12.69
CA TYR A 104 10.11 15.67 -12.84
C TYR A 104 9.24 16.34 -13.89
N GLU A 105 8.62 15.64 -14.84
CA GLU A 105 7.53 16.23 -15.62
C GLU A 105 6.44 15.20 -15.86
N PRO A 106 5.19 15.45 -15.41
CA PRO A 106 4.08 14.62 -15.83
C PRO A 106 3.90 14.88 -17.31
N ASP A 107 4.53 14.06 -18.15
CA ASP A 107 4.34 14.07 -19.60
C ASP A 107 2.84 14.26 -19.87
N PRO A 108 2.43 15.44 -20.37
CA PRO A 108 1.04 15.81 -20.57
C PRO A 108 0.28 14.78 -21.40
N ASP A 109 1.01 14.13 -22.32
CA ASP A 109 0.50 13.16 -23.27
C ASP A 109 0.44 11.75 -22.64
N ARG A 110 1.20 11.49 -21.56
CA ARG A 110 1.14 10.26 -20.74
C ARG A 110 0.26 10.37 -19.49
N TRP A 111 -0.49 11.46 -19.32
CA TRP A 111 -1.57 11.51 -18.35
C TRP A 111 -2.91 11.39 -19.08
N PRO A 112 -3.24 10.20 -19.57
CA PRO A 112 -4.45 9.95 -20.36
C PRO A 112 -5.73 10.15 -19.55
N LEU A 113 -5.63 10.36 -18.24
CA LEU A 113 -6.78 10.69 -17.42
C LEU A 113 -7.37 12.05 -17.73
N GLN A 114 -6.77 12.94 -18.53
CA GLN A 114 -7.48 14.17 -18.89
C GLN A 114 -8.73 13.89 -19.75
N GLU A 115 -8.68 12.83 -20.57
CA GLU A 115 -9.83 12.41 -21.39
C GLU A 115 -10.88 11.64 -20.57
N ILE A 116 -10.45 10.92 -19.52
CA ILE A 116 -11.32 10.06 -18.69
C ILE A 116 -11.79 10.77 -17.41
N LEU A 117 -10.93 11.59 -16.80
CA LEU A 117 -11.08 12.30 -15.52
C LEU A 117 -10.53 13.73 -15.62
N PRO A 118 -11.21 14.63 -16.35
CA PRO A 118 -10.81 16.03 -16.43
C PRO A 118 -10.69 16.64 -15.03
N ASN A 119 -9.57 17.33 -14.75
CA ASN A 119 -9.20 17.97 -13.46
C ASN A 119 -8.60 17.07 -12.35
N SER A 120 -8.16 15.84 -12.67
CA SER A 120 -7.57 14.88 -11.69
C SER A 120 -6.13 15.16 -11.23
N ARG A 121 -5.44 16.18 -11.78
CA ARG A 121 -3.97 16.27 -11.78
C ARG A 121 -3.20 16.69 -10.50
N PRO A 122 -3.81 16.93 -9.33
CA PRO A 122 -3.02 17.00 -8.09
C PRO A 122 -3.36 16.02 -6.96
N ILE A 123 -4.42 15.22 -7.05
CA ILE A 123 -5.06 14.63 -5.85
C ILE A 123 -4.52 13.23 -5.48
N LEU A 124 -3.87 12.50 -6.40
CA LEU A 124 -3.50 11.09 -6.21
C LEU A 124 -2.08 10.87 -5.62
N LYS A 125 -1.77 11.45 -4.46
CA LYS A 125 -0.42 11.32 -3.85
C LYS A 125 -0.32 10.41 -2.63
N GLU A 126 -1.40 9.75 -2.20
CA GLU A 126 -1.44 9.21 -0.84
C GLU A 126 -2.26 7.92 -0.68
N PHE A 127 -1.94 7.14 0.37
CA PHE A 127 -2.45 5.79 0.64
C PHE A 127 -3.79 5.80 1.37
N TYR A 128 -4.80 5.08 0.86
CA TYR A 128 -6.09 4.91 1.51
C TYR A 128 -6.72 3.54 1.23
N GLN A 129 -7.53 3.03 2.13
CA GLN A 129 -8.47 1.95 1.84
C GLN A 129 -9.88 2.42 2.18
N ASP A 130 -10.88 1.95 1.43
CA ASP A 130 -12.27 2.26 1.77
C ASP A 130 -12.74 1.49 3.02
N GLY A 131 -14.03 1.58 3.35
CA GLY A 131 -14.62 0.91 4.51
C GLY A 131 -14.65 -0.62 4.40
N THR A 132 -14.18 -1.20 3.29
CA THR A 132 -14.30 -2.63 3.01
C THR A 132 -13.12 -3.41 3.59
N SER A 133 -13.41 -4.41 4.42
CA SER A 133 -12.39 -5.28 5.03
C SER A 133 -11.69 -6.16 3.99
N GLY A 134 -10.61 -6.82 4.40
CA GLY A 134 -9.96 -7.85 3.59
C GLY A 134 -8.44 -7.81 3.70
N LEU A 135 -7.86 -6.67 4.09
CA LEU A 135 -6.43 -6.55 4.37
C LEU A 135 -6.06 -7.36 5.62
N GLU A 136 -5.04 -8.20 5.51
CA GLU A 136 -4.47 -8.95 6.62
C GLU A 136 -2.94 -8.81 6.63
N VAL A 137 -2.35 -8.87 7.83
CA VAL A 137 -0.91 -8.77 8.05
C VAL A 137 -0.35 -9.96 8.82
N SER A 138 0.91 -10.30 8.58
CA SER A 138 1.64 -11.36 9.26
C SER A 138 3.07 -10.94 9.55
N ASP A 139 3.60 -11.37 10.70
CA ASP A 139 4.94 -11.02 11.14
C ASP A 139 5.97 -11.79 10.30
N ARG A 140 6.91 -11.08 9.68
CA ARG A 140 7.97 -11.70 8.85
C ARG A 140 8.84 -12.67 9.65
N SER A 141 9.03 -12.43 10.95
CA SER A 141 9.84 -13.29 11.81
C SER A 141 9.25 -14.69 11.98
N GLU A 142 7.93 -14.86 11.82
CA GLU A 142 7.29 -16.18 11.91
C GLU A 142 7.78 -17.16 10.82
N GLY A 143 8.26 -16.67 9.68
CA GLY A 143 8.77 -17.54 8.59
C GLY A 143 10.28 -17.47 8.37
N SER A 144 11.02 -16.59 9.08
CA SER A 144 12.49 -16.54 8.97
C SER A 144 13.18 -17.42 10.02
N MET A 145 12.51 -17.73 11.14
CA MET A 145 13.01 -18.65 12.16
C MET A 145 12.37 -20.04 12.11
N THR A 146 11.34 -20.23 11.29
CA THR A 146 10.67 -21.52 11.13
C THR A 146 10.55 -21.80 9.63
N ASN A 147 10.83 -23.01 9.18
CA ASN A 147 10.68 -23.45 7.77
C ASN A 147 9.21 -23.50 7.32
N LYS A 148 8.36 -22.58 7.82
CA LYS A 148 6.94 -22.52 7.53
C LYS A 148 6.72 -21.98 6.13
N SER A 149 5.90 -22.70 5.37
CA SER A 149 5.35 -22.17 4.12
C SER A 149 4.38 -21.02 4.42
N ILE A 150 4.04 -20.22 3.41
CA ILE A 150 3.20 -19.02 3.60
C ILE A 150 1.82 -19.38 4.13
N GLU A 151 1.31 -20.54 3.71
CA GLU A 151 0.03 -21.12 4.10
C GLU A 151 -0.03 -21.46 5.59
N GLN A 152 1.14 -21.56 6.25
CA GLN A 152 1.29 -21.90 7.67
C GLN A 152 1.51 -20.66 8.55
N LEU A 153 1.58 -19.47 7.95
CA LEU A 153 1.72 -18.21 8.68
C LEU A 153 0.38 -17.79 9.28
N THR A 154 0.43 -17.17 10.46
CA THR A 154 -0.76 -16.55 11.04
C THR A 154 -0.93 -15.16 10.45
N PHE A 155 -2.08 -14.92 9.82
CA PHE A 155 -2.49 -13.60 9.35
C PHE A 155 -3.53 -13.02 10.30
N SER A 156 -3.35 -11.74 10.65
CA SER A 156 -4.25 -10.98 11.52
C SER A 156 -4.98 -9.94 10.67
N PRO A 157 -6.31 -9.81 10.82
CA PRO A 157 -7.08 -8.82 10.07
C PRO A 157 -6.69 -7.40 10.46
N VAL A 158 -6.70 -6.51 9.48
CA VAL A 158 -6.55 -5.06 9.64
C VAL A 158 -7.95 -4.46 9.52
N ASP A 159 -8.47 -3.92 10.64
CA ASP A 159 -9.81 -3.33 10.68
C ASP A 159 -9.88 -2.15 9.69
N PRO A 160 -10.84 -2.12 8.74
CA PRO A 160 -10.97 -1.00 7.82
C PRO A 160 -11.37 0.25 8.62
N ASN A 161 -10.66 1.36 8.37
CA ASN A 161 -11.03 2.66 8.92
C ASN A 161 -10.75 3.72 7.86
N PRO A 162 -11.79 4.34 7.27
CA PRO A 162 -11.62 5.25 6.16
C PRO A 162 -11.00 6.59 6.57
N ASN A 163 -10.90 6.89 7.87
CA ASN A 163 -10.31 8.13 8.41
C ASN A 163 -8.86 7.95 8.87
N LEU A 164 -8.32 6.73 8.81
CA LEU A 164 -6.95 6.43 9.21
C LEU A 164 -6.12 5.97 8.01
N ILE A 165 -4.85 6.35 7.97
CA ILE A 165 -3.91 5.82 7.00
C ILE A 165 -3.23 4.60 7.60
N PHE A 166 -3.37 3.43 6.97
CA PHE A 166 -2.58 2.27 7.34
C PHE A 166 -1.18 2.39 6.74
N VAL A 167 -0.14 2.32 7.57
CA VAL A 167 1.27 2.43 7.16
C VAL A 167 1.99 1.14 7.53
N ASN A 168 2.76 0.58 6.60
CA ASN A 168 3.65 -0.54 6.85
C ASN A 168 5.01 -0.33 6.21
N THR A 169 6.02 -1.05 6.69
CA THR A 169 7.36 -1.02 6.07
C THR A 169 7.56 -2.19 5.11
N GLY A 170 8.33 -1.91 4.06
CA GLY A 170 8.77 -2.88 3.07
C GLY A 170 10.18 -3.42 3.36
N TYR A 171 10.60 -4.39 2.53
CA TYR A 171 11.89 -5.06 2.69
C TYR A 171 13.09 -4.11 2.63
N LEU A 172 13.07 -3.08 1.77
CA LEU A 172 14.21 -2.17 1.63
C LEU A 172 14.46 -1.39 2.93
N LEU A 173 13.41 -0.97 3.63
CA LEU A 173 13.54 -0.24 4.90
C LEU A 173 13.97 -1.17 6.04
N GLU A 174 13.44 -2.39 6.08
CA GLU A 174 13.90 -3.45 7.00
C GLU A 174 15.38 -3.77 6.75
N ARG A 175 15.79 -3.86 5.48
CA ARG A 175 17.18 -4.07 5.08
C ARG A 175 18.06 -2.91 5.57
N TRP A 176 17.67 -1.68 5.28
CA TRP A 176 18.44 -0.48 5.62
C TRP A 176 18.63 -0.27 7.11
N THR A 177 17.64 -0.67 7.91
CA THR A 177 17.67 -0.55 9.38
C THR A 177 18.27 -1.79 10.06
N ASP A 178 18.91 -2.70 9.31
CA ASP A 178 19.44 -3.96 9.82
C ASP A 178 18.42 -4.78 10.63
N GLY A 179 17.16 -4.74 10.20
CA GLY A 179 16.05 -5.44 10.84
C GLY A 179 15.51 -4.78 12.11
N GLN A 180 15.98 -3.58 12.47
CA GLN A 180 15.42 -2.84 13.59
C GLN A 180 13.95 -2.48 13.32
N TRP A 181 13.63 -1.98 12.13
CA TRP A 181 12.25 -1.79 11.70
C TRP A 181 11.80 -3.01 10.90
N LYS A 182 10.72 -3.65 11.35
CA LYS A 182 10.28 -4.93 10.79
C LYS A 182 9.46 -4.73 9.53
N GLY A 183 9.81 -5.42 8.46
CA GLY A 183 8.94 -5.55 7.30
C GLY A 183 7.72 -6.41 7.62
N VAL A 184 6.58 -6.09 7.02
CA VAL A 184 5.32 -6.83 7.25
C VAL A 184 4.94 -7.63 6.00
N ARG A 185 4.55 -8.89 6.17
CA ARG A 185 3.85 -9.64 5.12
C ARG A 185 2.39 -9.25 5.17
N HIS A 186 1.77 -9.03 4.03
CA HIS A 186 0.36 -8.72 3.97
C HIS A 186 -0.29 -9.41 2.78
N ARG A 187 -1.60 -9.61 2.86
CA ARG A 187 -2.44 -10.15 1.79
C ARG A 187 -3.81 -9.48 1.86
N VAL A 188 -4.58 -9.62 0.79
CA VAL A 188 -6.01 -9.30 0.78
C VAL A 188 -6.77 -10.60 0.55
N CYS A 189 -7.75 -10.90 1.41
CA CYS A 189 -8.57 -12.10 1.34
C CYS A 189 -10.01 -11.79 0.94
N GLU A 190 -10.68 -12.79 0.38
CA GLU A 190 -12.08 -12.74 -0.05
C GLU A 190 -13.08 -12.50 1.10
N SER A 191 -12.67 -12.65 2.37
CA SER A 191 -13.58 -12.45 3.52
C SER A 191 -13.84 -10.96 3.76
N ILE A 192 -14.57 -10.36 2.83
CA ILE A 192 -15.15 -9.04 2.99
C ILE A 192 -16.32 -9.19 3.96
N LYS A 193 -16.14 -8.74 5.19
CA LYS A 193 -17.27 -8.54 6.10
C LYS A 193 -18.05 -7.34 5.58
N ARG A 194 -19.38 -7.52 5.52
CA ARG A 194 -20.35 -6.50 5.13
C ARG A 194 -20.10 -5.18 5.88
N PRO A 195 -20.13 -4.00 5.22
CA PRO A 195 -20.10 -2.71 5.91
C PRO A 195 -21.24 -2.61 6.94
N GLU A 196 -20.99 -2.02 8.11
CA GLU A 196 -22.04 -1.78 9.10
C GLU A 196 -23.12 -0.83 8.52
N GLY A 197 -24.39 -1.27 8.52
CA GLY A 197 -25.55 -0.44 8.11
C GLY A 197 -26.19 -0.77 6.77
N ASP A 198 -25.71 -1.78 6.04
CA ASP A 198 -26.35 -2.23 4.80
C ASP A 198 -27.56 -3.15 5.09
N THR A 199 -28.68 -2.92 4.39
CA THR A 199 -29.99 -3.56 4.58
C THR A 199 -30.39 -4.52 3.45
N GLU A 200 -29.58 -4.70 2.40
CA GLU A 200 -29.84 -5.67 1.31
C GLU A 200 -29.90 -7.13 1.81
N SER A 201 -30.65 -8.01 1.13
CA SER A 201 -30.90 -9.38 1.61
C SER A 201 -29.68 -10.31 1.48
N GLU A 202 -29.54 -11.28 2.40
CA GLU A 202 -28.46 -12.28 2.41
C GLU A 202 -28.34 -13.11 1.11
N SER A 203 -29.40 -13.15 0.29
CA SER A 203 -29.40 -13.84 -1.01
C SER A 203 -28.55 -13.15 -2.08
N CYS A 204 -28.11 -11.92 -1.85
CA CYS A 204 -27.27 -11.15 -2.76
C CYS A 204 -25.79 -11.44 -2.47
N VAL A 205 -25.28 -12.61 -2.85
CA VAL A 205 -23.82 -12.86 -2.84
C VAL A 205 -23.20 -12.07 -3.99
N LYS A 206 -22.96 -10.78 -3.79
CA LYS A 206 -22.04 -10.00 -4.61
C LYS A 206 -20.67 -10.04 -3.91
N PRO A 207 -19.55 -10.36 -4.58
CA PRO A 207 -18.27 -9.93 -4.05
C PRO A 207 -18.33 -8.41 -4.00
N TRP A 208 -18.33 -7.84 -2.80
CA TRP A 208 -18.30 -6.38 -2.66
C TRP A 208 -17.06 -5.84 -3.35
N GLU A 209 -17.21 -4.85 -4.21
CA GLU A 209 -16.05 -4.18 -4.79
C GLU A 209 -15.27 -3.46 -3.68
N ARG A 210 -14.01 -3.83 -3.48
CA ARG A 210 -13.11 -3.18 -2.53
C ARG A 210 -12.18 -2.24 -3.28
N TYR A 211 -12.20 -0.96 -2.93
CA TYR A 211 -11.26 0.03 -3.46
C TYR A 211 -10.17 0.33 -2.44
N SER A 212 -8.93 0.33 -2.90
CA SER A 212 -7.78 0.80 -2.12
C SER A 212 -6.76 1.49 -3.01
N ILE A 213 -6.15 2.53 -2.49
CA ILE A 213 -5.10 3.33 -3.08
C ILE A 213 -3.82 3.02 -2.30
N ALA A 214 -2.84 2.41 -2.96
CA ALA A 214 -1.55 2.11 -2.36
C ALA A 214 -0.50 3.12 -2.80
N PHE A 215 0.00 3.95 -1.87
CA PHE A 215 1.14 4.81 -2.11
C PHE A 215 2.44 4.14 -1.65
N PHE A 216 3.37 3.94 -2.58
CA PHE A 216 4.67 3.34 -2.30
C PHE A 216 5.76 4.41 -2.18
N ALA A 217 6.11 4.77 -0.96
CA ALA A 217 7.33 5.54 -0.71
C ALA A 217 8.55 4.63 -0.89
N ALA A 218 9.43 4.99 -1.81
CA ALA A 218 10.65 4.25 -2.13
C ALA A 218 11.89 5.13 -1.98
N PHE A 219 13.04 4.48 -1.84
CA PHE A 219 14.35 5.13 -1.92
C PHE A 219 14.63 5.56 -3.36
N ASP A 220 15.51 6.55 -3.52
CA ASP A 220 16.03 6.91 -4.84
C ASP A 220 16.74 5.69 -5.48
N PRO A 221 16.59 5.46 -6.81
CA PRO A 221 17.13 4.27 -7.47
C PRO A 221 18.65 4.07 -7.35
N ASP A 222 19.41 5.14 -7.20
CA ASP A 222 20.86 5.12 -7.02
C ASP A 222 21.30 4.83 -5.57
N THR A 223 20.35 4.81 -4.62
CA THR A 223 20.61 4.48 -3.21
C THR A 223 21.28 3.10 -3.10
N ILE A 224 22.40 3.06 -2.38
CA ILE A 224 23.10 1.84 -1.99
C ILE A 224 22.80 1.52 -0.53
N ILE A 225 22.22 0.35 -0.28
CA ILE A 225 21.97 -0.17 1.06
C ILE A 225 23.11 -1.12 1.44
N GLN A 226 23.84 -0.72 2.48
CA GLN A 226 24.82 -1.53 3.18
C GLN A 226 24.29 -1.89 4.56
N SER A 227 24.51 -3.14 4.95
CA SER A 227 23.91 -3.72 6.14
C SER A 227 24.82 -4.81 6.66
N GLN A 228 24.84 -4.97 7.97
CA GLN A 228 25.76 -5.91 8.60
C GLN A 228 25.51 -7.36 8.12
N GLY A 229 26.60 -8.03 7.71
CA GLY A 229 26.59 -9.46 7.36
C GLY A 229 25.82 -9.85 6.10
N LYS A 230 25.45 -8.91 5.23
CA LYS A 230 24.70 -9.21 4.00
C LYS A 230 25.25 -8.41 2.81
N ALA A 231 25.09 -8.95 1.60
CA ALA A 231 25.60 -8.33 0.37
C ALA A 231 25.07 -6.90 0.15
N VAL A 232 25.90 -6.05 -0.45
CA VAL A 232 25.56 -4.70 -0.87
C VAL A 232 24.40 -4.76 -1.88
N LEU A 233 23.41 -3.89 -1.69
CA LEU A 233 22.20 -3.85 -2.51
C LEU A 233 22.05 -2.45 -3.13
N ASN A 234 21.97 -2.36 -4.45
CA ASN A 234 21.49 -1.16 -5.14
C ASN A 234 19.96 -1.22 -5.26
N VAL A 235 19.28 -0.15 -4.86
CA VAL A 235 17.82 -0.08 -4.80
C VAL A 235 17.19 -0.23 -6.18
N GLY A 236 17.65 0.52 -7.18
CA GLY A 236 17.11 0.51 -8.53
C GLY A 236 17.16 -0.89 -9.15
N ASN A 237 18.31 -1.54 -9.09
CA ASN A 237 18.49 -2.90 -9.58
C ASN A 237 17.55 -3.90 -8.88
N TYR A 238 17.41 -3.78 -7.55
CA TYR A 238 16.50 -4.63 -6.79
C TYR A 238 15.04 -4.44 -7.23
N LEU A 239 14.58 -3.19 -7.37
CA LEU A 239 13.21 -2.89 -7.78
C LEU A 239 12.92 -3.36 -9.21
N THR A 240 13.86 -3.15 -10.14
CA THR A 240 13.75 -3.65 -11.52
C THR A 240 13.61 -5.18 -11.57
N GLN A 241 14.46 -5.91 -10.84
CA GLN A 241 14.37 -7.37 -10.74
C GLN A 241 13.04 -7.83 -10.11
N LYS A 242 12.53 -7.11 -9.10
CA LYS A 242 11.24 -7.43 -8.48
C LYS A 242 10.08 -7.20 -9.43
N ARG A 243 10.09 -6.10 -10.18
CA ARG A 243 9.07 -5.84 -11.22
C ARG A 243 9.15 -6.94 -12.30
N ALA A 244 10.34 -7.38 -12.70
CA ALA A 244 10.51 -8.46 -13.68
C ALA A 244 9.79 -9.75 -13.28
N LEU A 245 9.88 -10.12 -12.01
CA LEU A 245 9.21 -11.31 -11.49
C LEU A 245 7.70 -11.15 -11.33
N MET A 246 7.21 -9.94 -11.03
CA MET A 246 5.77 -9.70 -10.83
C MET A 246 4.99 -9.63 -12.16
N TYR A 247 5.67 -9.21 -13.22
CA TYR A 247 5.05 -8.93 -14.51
C TYR A 247 5.65 -9.72 -15.68
N SER A 248 6.42 -10.78 -15.40
CA SER A 248 6.80 -11.74 -16.44
C SER A 248 5.55 -12.42 -17.00
N GLU A 249 5.44 -12.47 -18.33
CA GLU A 249 4.36 -13.16 -19.05
C GLU A 249 4.19 -14.62 -18.62
#